data_AF-F3GEN4-F1
#
_entry.id   AF-F3GEN4-F1
#
_cell.length_a   1.000
_cell.length_b   1.000
_cell.length_c   1.000
_cell.angle_alpha   90.00
_cell.angle_beta   90.00
_cell.angle_gamma   90.00
#
_symmetry.space_group_name_H-M   'P 1'
#
loop_
_entity.id
_entity.type
_entity.pdbx_description
1 polymer ?
#
loop_
_entity_poly.entity_id
_entity_poly.type
_entity_poly.pdbx_seq_one_letter_code
_entity_poly.pdbx_strand_id
1 'polypeptide(L)'
;MKTTFGADAPSHSLPVVDAIVVGASAGGVEALLKIFSGLRKGFSLPILMVLHLPDDRHSQLANVFQNRLAIPVKEADDKESIVPGTLYVAPAGYHVSVESDFSLSLSQEDKVFYSRPSIDILFGSAADAYAPRLAG
;
A
#
# COMPACT_ATOMS: atom_id res chain seq x y z
N MET A 1 -48.44 -20.60 21.13
CA MET A 1 -47.72 -20.58 19.85
C MET A 1 -46.59 -19.57 19.98
N LYS A 2 -45.36 -20.01 20.30
CA LYS A 2 -44.18 -19.14 20.45
C LYS A 2 -43.40 -19.22 19.13
N THR A 3 -43.41 -18.16 18.34
CA THR A 3 -42.55 -18.02 17.16
C THR A 3 -41.16 -17.59 17.63
N THR A 4 -40.22 -18.52 17.64
CA THR A 4 -38.78 -18.24 17.73
C THR A 4 -38.31 -17.67 16.39
N PHE A 5 -37.84 -16.43 16.39
CA PHE A 5 -37.07 -15.88 15.26
C PHE A 5 -35.68 -16.54 15.30
N GLY A 6 -35.33 -17.24 14.22
CA GLY A 6 -34.03 -17.88 14.04
C GLY A 6 -32.93 -16.84 13.98
N ALA A 7 -31.89 -17.05 14.79
CA ALA A 7 -30.65 -16.29 14.75
C ALA A 7 -29.68 -16.97 13.77
N ASP A 8 -29.97 -16.89 12.47
CA ASP A 8 -29.00 -17.21 11.41
C ASP A 8 -28.53 -15.90 10.78
N ALA A 9 -27.68 -15.18 11.50
CA ALA A 9 -26.83 -14.17 10.88
C ALA A 9 -25.63 -14.91 10.28
N PRO A 10 -25.36 -14.81 8.97
CA PRO A 10 -24.21 -15.47 8.37
C PRO A 10 -22.93 -14.99 9.04
N SER A 11 -22.15 -15.93 9.59
CA SER A 11 -20.81 -15.66 10.13
C SER A 11 -19.89 -15.27 8.97
N HIS A 12 -19.85 -13.98 8.64
CA HIS A 12 -18.88 -13.48 7.68
C HIS A 12 -17.50 -13.52 8.32
N SER A 13 -16.75 -14.60 8.07
CA SER A 13 -15.32 -14.61 8.26
C SER A 13 -14.73 -13.45 7.45
N LEU A 14 -13.92 -12.60 8.08
CA LEU A 14 -13.22 -11.54 7.36
C LEU A 14 -12.38 -12.17 6.23
N PRO A 15 -12.30 -11.52 5.06
CA PRO A 15 -11.46 -12.00 3.97
C PRO A 15 -10.00 -12.07 4.43
N VAL A 16 -9.27 -13.07 3.90
CA VAL A 16 -7.83 -13.20 4.14
C VAL A 16 -7.10 -12.16 3.30
N VAL A 17 -6.26 -11.36 3.95
CA VAL A 17 -5.47 -10.29 3.31
C VAL A 17 -3.99 -10.64 3.39
N ASP A 18 -3.29 -10.52 2.27
CA ASP A 18 -1.84 -10.78 2.14
C ASP A 18 -1.01 -9.53 1.88
N ALA A 19 -1.62 -8.46 1.38
CA ALA A 19 -0.96 -7.17 1.15
C ALA A 19 -1.95 -6.01 1.25
N ILE A 20 -1.40 -4.82 1.52
CA ILE A 20 -2.16 -3.57 1.57
C ILE A 20 -1.56 -2.60 0.56
N VAL A 21 -2.40 -1.97 -0.28
CA VAL A 21 -2.01 -0.81 -1.09
C VAL A 21 -2.65 0.46 -0.53
N VAL A 22 -1.95 1.59 -0.61
CA VAL A 22 -2.48 2.87 -0.13
C VAL A 22 -2.09 3.99 -1.07
N GLY A 23 -3.08 4.79 -1.46
CA GLY A 23 -2.90 5.98 -2.30
C GLY A 23 -3.28 7.26 -1.56
N ALA A 24 -2.47 8.31 -1.68
CA ALA A 24 -2.82 9.63 -1.16
C ALA A 24 -2.20 10.78 -1.98
N SER A 25 -2.63 12.01 -1.70
CA SER A 25 -2.17 13.23 -2.37
C SER A 25 -2.04 14.38 -1.36
N ALA A 26 -2.57 15.57 -1.64
CA ALA A 26 -2.54 16.73 -0.75
C ALA A 26 -3.03 16.39 0.67
N GLY A 27 -2.22 16.71 1.69
CA GLY A 27 -2.50 16.39 3.09
C GLY A 27 -2.30 14.91 3.47
N GLY A 28 -1.90 14.06 2.53
CA GLY A 28 -1.79 12.62 2.71
C GLY A 28 -0.78 12.19 3.78
N VAL A 29 0.34 12.90 3.93
CA VAL A 29 1.37 12.56 4.93
C VAL A 29 0.78 12.47 6.34
N GLU A 30 0.03 13.50 6.78
CA GLU A 30 -0.51 13.55 8.14
C GLU A 30 -1.60 12.49 8.34
N ALA A 31 -2.47 12.28 7.34
CA ALA A 31 -3.51 11.26 7.38
C ALA A 31 -2.90 9.85 7.50
N LEU A 32 -1.90 9.56 6.67
CA LEU A 32 -1.22 8.26 6.66
C LEU A 32 -0.43 8.01 7.94
N LEU A 33 0.23 9.03 8.50
CA LEU A 33 0.89 8.91 9.80
C LEU A 33 -0.11 8.57 10.91
N LYS A 34 -1.31 9.17 10.91
CA LYS A 34 -2.37 8.82 11.86
C LYS A 34 -2.79 7.36 11.71
N ILE A 35 -3.01 6.88 10.49
CA ILE A 35 -3.39 5.49 10.20
C ILE A 35 -2.29 4.52 10.65
N PHE A 36 -1.02 4.77 10.29
CA PHE A 36 0.06 3.83 10.54
C PHE A 36 0.67 3.92 11.94
N SER A 37 0.42 4.99 12.70
CA SER A 37 0.95 5.16 14.06
C SER A 37 0.54 4.04 15.03
N GLY A 38 -0.57 3.35 14.76
CA GLY A 38 -1.01 2.18 15.53
C GLY A 38 -0.27 0.88 15.21
N LEU A 39 0.51 0.84 14.12
CA LEU A 39 1.24 -0.36 13.70
C LEU A 39 2.41 -0.62 14.65
N ARG A 40 2.39 -1.80 15.26
CA ARG A 40 3.40 -2.24 16.22
C ARG A 40 4.51 -3.01 15.52
N LYS A 41 5.67 -3.09 16.17
CA LYS A 41 6.73 -4.02 15.78
C LYS A 41 6.14 -5.44 15.70
N GLY A 42 6.38 -6.12 14.58
CA GLY A 42 5.81 -7.45 14.31
C GLY A 42 4.51 -7.44 13.48
N PHE A 43 4.04 -6.28 13.03
CA PHE A 43 3.06 -6.22 11.93
C PHE A 43 3.60 -6.99 10.72
N SER A 44 2.77 -7.84 10.12
CA SER A 44 3.24 -8.88 9.19
C SER A 44 2.85 -8.64 7.73
N LEU A 45 1.90 -7.76 7.43
CA LEU A 45 1.51 -7.51 6.03
C LEU A 45 2.46 -6.47 5.40
N PRO A 46 2.89 -6.66 4.15
CA PRO A 46 3.51 -5.59 3.40
C PRO A 46 2.48 -4.50 3.10
N ILE A 47 2.94 -3.25 3.11
CA ILE A 47 2.16 -2.08 2.72
C ILE A 47 2.87 -1.41 1.56
N LEU A 48 2.16 -1.14 0.48
CA LEU A 48 2.68 -0.50 -0.73
C LEU A 48 1.99 0.84 -0.90
N MET A 49 2.74 1.93 -1.00
CA MET A 49 2.18 3.28 -0.97
C MET A 49 2.61 4.13 -2.15
N VAL A 50 1.63 4.82 -2.75
CA VAL A 50 1.86 6.00 -3.58
C VAL A 50 1.36 7.24 -2.85
N LEU A 51 2.22 8.25 -2.74
CA LEU A 51 1.86 9.58 -2.26
C LEU A 51 2.29 10.61 -3.31
N HIS A 52 1.31 11.29 -3.93
CA HIS A 52 1.60 12.32 -4.91
C HIS A 52 2.25 13.54 -4.23
N LEU A 53 3.45 13.89 -4.67
CA LEU A 53 4.19 15.09 -4.28
C LEU A 53 4.57 15.91 -5.52
N PRO A 54 4.88 17.21 -5.36
CA PRO A 54 5.46 18.00 -6.44
C PRO A 54 6.75 17.39 -7.00
N ASP A 55 6.94 17.49 -8.32
CA ASP A 55 8.01 16.84 -9.09
C ASP A 55 9.45 17.31 -8.78
N ASP A 56 9.65 18.28 -7.87
CA ASP A 56 10.88 19.08 -7.82
C ASP A 56 12.00 18.53 -6.92
N ARG A 57 11.86 17.36 -6.26
CA ARG A 57 12.86 16.89 -5.28
C ARG A 57 13.01 15.37 -5.19
N HIS A 58 14.22 14.95 -4.83
CA HIS A 58 14.43 13.64 -4.20
C HIS A 58 13.49 13.52 -2.99
N SER A 59 12.65 12.49 -3.00
CA SER A 59 11.68 12.25 -1.94
C SER A 59 12.41 11.93 -0.62
N GLN A 60 11.96 12.54 0.47
CA GLN A 60 12.39 12.17 1.84
C GLN A 60 11.27 11.41 2.57
N LEU A 61 10.23 10.97 1.86
CA LEU A 61 9.04 10.39 2.47
C LEU A 61 9.36 9.13 3.28
N ALA A 62 10.16 8.22 2.73
CA ALA A 62 10.56 7.01 3.45
C ALA A 62 11.20 7.36 4.79
N ASN A 63 12.10 8.36 4.83
CA ASN A 63 12.73 8.84 6.06
C ASN A 63 11.72 9.47 7.04
N VAL A 64 10.77 10.26 6.55
CA VAL A 64 9.71 10.86 7.37
C VAL A 64 8.87 9.78 8.06
N PHE A 65 8.45 8.76 7.32
CA PHE A 65 7.69 7.64 7.87
C PHE A 65 8.55 6.76 8.78
N GLN A 66 9.78 6.44 8.39
CA GLN A 66 10.68 5.62 9.21
C GLN A 66 10.93 6.22 10.60
N ASN A 67 11.02 7.55 10.71
CA ASN A 67 11.21 8.25 11.99
C ASN A 67 9.97 8.23 12.90
N ARG A 68 8.80 7.81 12.39
CA ARG A 68 7.52 7.84 13.11
C ARG A 68 6.90 6.47 13.32
N LEU A 69 7.32 5.46 12.55
CA LEU A 69 6.75 4.12 12.56
C LEU A 69 7.69 3.10 13.19
N ALA A 70 7.11 2.09 13.84
CA ALA A 70 7.86 0.99 14.46
C ALA A 70 8.17 -0.17 13.50
N ILE A 71 7.68 -0.09 12.26
CA ILE A 71 7.92 -1.06 11.19
C ILE A 71 9.01 -0.55 10.25
N PRO A 72 9.69 -1.45 9.51
CA PRO A 72 10.58 -1.04 8.42
C PRO A 72 9.83 -0.21 7.38
N VAL A 73 10.44 0.89 6.96
CA VAL A 73 9.96 1.74 5.87
C VAL A 73 11.11 1.96 4.90
N LYS A 74 10.86 1.76 3.61
CA LYS A 74 11.83 2.07 2.56
C LYS A 74 11.18 2.59 1.29
N GLU A 75 11.97 3.27 0.48
CA GLU A 75 11.62 3.53 -0.91
C GLU A 75 11.71 2.22 -1.70
N ALA A 76 10.81 2.00 -2.65
CA ALA A 76 10.80 0.79 -3.48
C ALA A 76 11.97 0.77 -4.47
N ASP A 77 12.64 -0.37 -4.57
CA ASP A 77 13.71 -0.66 -5.53
C ASP A 77 13.19 -1.54 -6.68
N ASP A 78 13.76 -1.38 -7.89
CA ASP A 78 13.40 -2.22 -9.03
C ASP A 78 13.85 -3.68 -8.80
N LYS A 79 12.96 -4.62 -9.11
CA LYS A 79 13.12 -6.08 -9.03
C LYS A 79 13.33 -6.64 -7.63
N GLU A 80 13.05 -5.87 -6.59
CA GLU A 80 13.09 -6.42 -5.23
C GLU A 80 11.85 -7.25 -4.91
N SER A 81 12.00 -8.32 -4.14
CA SER A 81 10.87 -9.07 -3.60
C SER A 81 10.18 -8.29 -2.49
N ILE A 82 8.85 -8.33 -2.44
CA ILE A 82 8.07 -7.70 -1.38
C ILE A 82 8.26 -8.45 -0.07
N VAL A 83 8.75 -7.74 0.96
CA VAL A 83 9.01 -8.29 2.29
C VAL A 83 7.84 -8.03 3.24
N PRO A 84 7.27 -9.07 3.88
CA PRO A 84 6.24 -8.95 4.91
C PRO A 84 6.60 -7.94 6.01
N GLY A 85 5.62 -7.16 6.46
CA GLY A 85 5.79 -6.18 7.54
C GLY A 85 6.56 -4.91 7.16
N THR A 86 6.85 -4.70 5.88
CA THR A 86 7.55 -3.52 5.37
C THR A 86 6.58 -2.55 4.72
N LEU A 87 6.75 -1.26 4.98
CA LEU A 87 6.11 -0.21 4.21
C LEU A 87 7.03 0.24 3.06
N TYR A 88 6.56 0.04 1.84
CA TYR A 88 7.19 0.49 0.61
C TYR A 88 6.58 1.80 0.16
N VAL A 89 7.43 2.81 -0.06
CA VAL A 89 7.05 4.11 -0.60
C VAL A 89 7.51 4.20 -2.05
N ALA A 90 6.61 4.54 -2.96
CA ALA A 90 6.97 4.73 -4.35
C ALA A 90 7.95 5.91 -4.52
N PRO A 91 9.07 5.73 -5.25
CA PRO A 91 10.00 6.81 -5.54
C PRO A 91 9.35 7.90 -6.41
N ALA A 92 9.83 9.13 -6.25
CA ALA A 92 9.44 10.22 -7.13
C ALA A 92 9.90 9.95 -8.58
N GLY A 93 9.05 10.24 -9.56
CA GLY A 93 9.42 10.14 -10.97
C GLY A 93 9.38 8.73 -11.56
N TYR A 94 8.97 7.71 -10.81
CA TYR A 94 8.75 6.35 -11.30
C TYR A 94 7.34 5.86 -10.95
N HIS A 95 6.72 5.08 -11.84
CA HIS A 95 5.61 4.22 -11.44
C HIS A 95 6.16 3.00 -10.71
N VAL A 96 5.38 2.46 -9.79
CA VAL A 96 5.67 1.18 -9.12
C VAL A 96 4.55 0.22 -9.44
N SER A 97 4.90 -0.96 -9.89
CA SER A 97 3.97 -2.06 -10.13
C SER A 97 4.34 -3.28 -9.30
N VAL A 98 3.35 -4.12 -9.00
CA VAL A 98 3.54 -5.43 -8.39
C VAL A 98 3.50 -6.49 -9.49
N GLU A 99 4.56 -7.29 -9.57
CA GLU A 99 4.66 -8.40 -10.50
C GLU A 99 3.99 -9.66 -9.94
N SER A 100 3.63 -10.60 -10.84
CA SER A 100 2.99 -11.87 -10.47
C SER A 100 3.82 -12.78 -9.55
N ASP A 101 5.15 -12.57 -9.47
CA ASP A 101 6.05 -13.26 -8.54
C ASP A 101 6.22 -12.50 -7.21
N PHE A 102 5.40 -11.46 -6.98
CA PHE A 102 5.44 -10.56 -5.84
C PHE A 102 6.75 -9.77 -5.71
N SER A 103 7.42 -9.51 -6.83
CA SER A 103 8.46 -8.49 -6.92
C SER A 103 7.88 -7.12 -7.30
N LEU A 104 8.66 -6.06 -7.07
CA LEU A 104 8.35 -4.70 -7.51
C LEU A 104 9.03 -4.40 -8.84
N SER A 105 8.37 -3.65 -9.70
CA SER A 105 8.98 -3.07 -10.89
C SER A 105 8.80 -1.57 -10.94
N LEU A 106 9.83 -0.87 -11.41
CA LEU A 106 9.81 0.57 -11.60
C LEU A 106 9.82 0.91 -13.10
N SER A 107 9.00 1.86 -13.50
CA SER A 107 8.97 2.35 -14.89
C SER A 107 8.90 3.88 -14.95
N GLN A 108 9.40 4.44 -16.06
CA GLN A 108 9.28 5.86 -16.39
C GLN A 108 8.36 6.09 -17.58
N GLU A 109 7.35 5.24 -17.73
CA GLU A 109 6.27 5.44 -18.69
C GLU A 109 5.54 6.77 -18.46
N ASP A 110 4.76 7.19 -19.45
CA ASP A 110 4.05 8.46 -19.41
C ASP A 110 3.14 8.56 -18.18
N LYS A 111 3.02 9.80 -17.68
CA LYS A 111 2.18 10.11 -16.52
C LYS A 111 0.75 9.62 -16.74
N VAL A 112 0.21 8.91 -15.76
CA VAL A 112 -1.20 8.50 -15.72
C VAL A 112 -1.96 9.53 -14.89
N PHE A 113 -3.01 10.12 -15.47
CA PHE A 113 -3.75 11.26 -14.87
C PHE A 113 -2.84 12.38 -14.34
N TYR A 114 -1.81 12.73 -15.12
CA TYR A 114 -0.82 13.77 -14.79
C TYR A 114 0.11 13.45 -13.61
N SER A 115 0.12 12.21 -13.11
CA SER A 115 0.95 11.80 -11.97
C SER A 115 1.95 10.71 -12.31
N ARG A 116 3.14 10.80 -11.69
CA ARG A 116 4.16 9.74 -11.63
C ARG A 116 4.98 9.93 -10.34
N PRO A 117 4.82 9.06 -9.31
CA PRO A 117 4.08 7.79 -9.30
C PRO A 117 2.57 7.93 -9.45
N SER A 118 1.91 6.90 -10.00
CA SER A 118 0.45 6.83 -10.15
C SER A 118 -0.14 5.78 -9.21
N ILE A 119 -1.19 6.17 -8.49
CA ILE A 119 -1.96 5.27 -7.62
C ILE A 119 -2.59 4.14 -8.44
N ASP A 120 -3.14 4.44 -9.62
CA ASP A 120 -3.87 3.46 -10.43
C ASP A 120 -2.96 2.35 -10.97
N ILE A 121 -1.71 2.67 -11.29
CA ILE A 121 -0.73 1.68 -11.72
C ILE A 121 -0.39 0.72 -10.58
N LEU A 122 -0.13 1.25 -9.38
CA LEU A 122 0.14 0.41 -8.21
C LEU A 122 -1.09 -0.44 -7.86
N PHE A 123 -2.28 0.17 -7.81
CA PHE A 123 -3.51 -0.52 -7.44
C PHE A 123 -3.90 -1.59 -8.45
N GLY A 124 -3.82 -1.30 -9.74
CA GLY A 124 -4.13 -2.25 -10.81
C GLY A 124 -3.22 -3.47 -10.76
N SER A 125 -1.91 -3.25 -10.77
CA SER A 125 -0.94 -4.35 -10.75
C SER A 125 -0.98 -5.17 -9.45
N ALA A 126 -1.17 -4.52 -8.29
CA ALA A 126 -1.35 -5.23 -7.02
C ALA A 126 -2.65 -6.06 -7.01
N ALA A 127 -3.73 -5.54 -7.60
CA ALA A 127 -4.99 -6.27 -7.70
C ALA A 127 -4.86 -7.48 -8.61
N ASP A 128 -4.10 -7.38 -9.70
CA ASP A 128 -3.80 -8.52 -10.57
C ASP A 128 -2.96 -9.58 -9.86
N ALA A 129 -1.97 -9.17 -9.06
CA ALA A 129 -1.06 -10.09 -8.35
C ALA A 129 -1.70 -10.77 -7.13
N TYR A 130 -2.39 -10.02 -6.26
CA TYR A 130 -2.95 -10.52 -4.99
C TYR A 130 -4.43 -10.91 -5.09
N ALA A 131 -5.13 -10.48 -6.15
CA ALA A 131 -6.52 -10.80 -6.43
C ALA A 131 -7.42 -10.54 -5.19
N PRO A 132 -8.31 -11.44 -4.70
CA PRO A 132 -9.20 -11.10 -3.58
C PRO A 132 -8.48 -10.98 -2.23
N ARG A 133 -7.16 -11.17 -2.19
CA ARG A 133 -6.32 -11.10 -0.98
C ARG A 133 -5.63 -9.75 -0.83
N LEU A 134 -5.93 -8.78 -1.70
CA LEU A 134 -5.49 -7.39 -1.55
C LEU A 134 -6.49 -6.57 -0.73
N ALA A 135 -5.99 -5.73 0.17
CA ALA A 135 -6.73 -4.61 0.74
C ALA A 135 -6.20 -3.28 0.17
N GLY A 136 -7.09 -2.34 -0.13
CA GLY A 136 -6.75 -1.02 -0.69
C GLY A 136 -7.58 0.11 -0.09
#